data_AF-A0A8J4G940-F1
#
_entry.id   AF-A0A8J4G940-F1
#
_cell.length_a   1.000
_cell.length_b   1.000
_cell.length_c   1.000
_cell.angle_alpha   90.00
_cell.angle_beta   90.00
_cell.angle_gamma   90.00
#
_symmetry.space_group_name_H-M   'P 1'
#
loop_
_entity.id
_entity.type
_entity.pdbx_description
1 polymer ?
#
loop_
_entity_poly.entity_id
_entity_poly.type
_entity_poly.pdbx_seq_one_letter_code
_entity_poly.pdbx_strand_id
1 'polypeptide(L)'
;MTMSSATSAGVLLLVGLVVVATASPVVGSAENDDTSRRFLADACDNFCASKPGGLYPNPCDPTCLTFISCANGRTFKMNCGPGTMFNPTILVCDWPSNVVCSASSSPKPSPSPPPTTKSSPPPSPKPPPPPSPKPPPPPSPKPPPPPTTKSSPPPSPKPPPPPPTKSSPPPPSLKPPPPPSSNPSPPASGLVFSPYKDVTISLDWNTYIISSLVTGTRQPVTQVMPSGLQVLTWAFATGTCDSESWGGANPSSFVSANINAFVAAGKKYIISTGGANGVFRCDTDSGFSTFLARYSSSSLVGVDFDIENSMTQSDITSLVQRVKFARNGAYRNLRYSFTLATLASAPTGNQLNSIGTMVLNALKDAQLGWNGIYINLMVMDYGGTSVCVTSSTTGRCDMGKSAINAAKALNSYWGVPFSSIELTPMIGGNDVTTETFTLQDVTTMSTFVKQNGLGGVHFWSFDRDVDCSPGFASATCNSYGQGGTLGFTKAFLSALS
;
A
#
# COMPACT_ATOMS: atom_id res chain seq x y z
N MET A 1 16.33 -105.64 8.87
CA MET A 1 14.94 -105.77 9.34
C MET A 1 14.03 -105.25 8.24
N THR A 2 13.31 -106.17 7.58
CA THR A 2 11.93 -106.10 7.00
C THR A 2 11.36 -104.73 6.56
N MET A 3 10.64 -104.50 5.45
CA MET A 3 10.14 -105.19 4.24
C MET A 3 9.60 -104.02 3.36
N SER A 4 9.96 -103.83 2.09
CA SER A 4 9.33 -104.29 0.82
C SER A 4 7.80 -104.16 0.62
N SER A 5 7.45 -103.59 -0.55
CA SER A 5 6.28 -103.80 -1.44
C SER A 5 5.13 -102.76 -1.38
N ALA A 6 4.93 -101.88 -2.40
CA ALA A 6 4.30 -102.05 -3.75
C ALA A 6 2.80 -101.65 -3.73
N THR A 7 2.10 -101.04 -4.72
CA THR A 7 2.21 -100.99 -6.18
C THR A 7 1.15 -100.02 -6.78
N SER A 8 1.41 -99.49 -7.99
CA SER A 8 0.49 -99.08 -9.10
C SER A 8 -0.59 -97.99 -8.92
N ALA A 9 -1.09 -97.26 -9.93
CA ALA A 9 -0.70 -96.72 -11.25
C ALA A 9 -2.02 -96.14 -11.84
N GLY A 10 -2.00 -95.04 -12.63
CA GLY A 10 -3.18 -94.68 -13.44
C GLY A 10 -3.29 -93.21 -13.86
N VAL A 11 -3.10 -92.96 -15.16
CA VAL A 11 -3.19 -91.69 -15.89
C VAL A 11 -4.59 -91.55 -16.54
N LEU A 12 -5.22 -90.36 -16.55
CA LEU A 12 -5.90 -89.81 -17.74
C LEU A 12 -6.35 -88.33 -17.62
N LEU A 13 -6.44 -87.70 -18.79
CA LEU A 13 -6.55 -86.30 -19.19
C LEU A 13 -7.97 -85.65 -19.10
N LEU A 14 -7.96 -84.29 -19.14
CA LEU A 14 -8.77 -83.34 -19.95
C LEU A 14 -9.95 -82.49 -19.35
N VAL A 15 -9.76 -81.17 -19.55
CA VAL A 15 -10.65 -80.00 -19.84
C VAL A 15 -11.57 -79.32 -18.81
N GLY A 16 -11.48 -77.98 -18.83
CA GLY A 16 -12.57 -77.01 -18.61
C GLY A 16 -12.46 -76.24 -17.29
N LEU A 17 -12.81 -74.97 -17.15
CA LEU A 17 -13.30 -73.89 -18.01
C LEU A 17 -13.24 -72.63 -17.11
N VAL A 18 -12.72 -71.50 -17.59
CA VAL A 18 -12.75 -70.22 -16.85
C VAL A 18 -14.15 -69.61 -16.98
N VAL A 19 -14.82 -69.31 -15.86
CA VAL A 19 -16.02 -68.47 -15.82
C VAL A 19 -15.82 -67.38 -14.78
N VAL A 20 -15.76 -66.13 -15.26
CA VAL A 20 -15.82 -64.89 -14.48
C VAL A 20 -17.27 -64.43 -14.47
N ALA A 21 -17.85 -64.21 -13.29
CA ALA A 21 -19.18 -63.62 -13.13
C ALA A 21 -19.25 -62.63 -11.94
N THR A 22 -19.26 -61.34 -12.32
CA THR A 22 -19.99 -60.16 -11.82
C THR A 22 -20.58 -60.09 -10.40
N ALA A 23 -20.29 -58.98 -9.71
CA ALA A 23 -21.28 -58.11 -9.03
C ALA A 23 -20.69 -56.71 -8.69
N SER A 24 -21.45 -55.64 -8.92
CA SER A 24 -21.29 -54.26 -8.39
C SER A 24 -22.54 -53.93 -7.55
N PRO A 25 -22.77 -52.73 -6.95
CA PRO A 25 -21.94 -51.53 -6.70
C PRO A 25 -22.04 -50.96 -5.25
N VAL A 26 -21.14 -50.08 -4.79
CA VAL A 26 -21.47 -49.03 -3.77
C VAL A 26 -20.60 -47.78 -4.00
N VAL A 27 -21.27 -46.62 -4.01
CA VAL A 27 -20.74 -45.26 -4.12
C VAL A 27 -20.06 -44.87 -2.80
N GLY A 28 -18.80 -44.37 -2.86
CA GLY A 28 -18.04 -43.89 -1.70
C GLY A 28 -17.37 -42.54 -1.99
N SER A 29 -17.68 -41.56 -1.16
CA SER A 29 -17.31 -40.14 -1.25
C SER A 29 -15.81 -39.88 -1.12
N ALA A 30 -15.38 -38.72 -1.64
CA ALA A 30 -14.02 -38.17 -1.56
C ALA A 30 -13.49 -38.11 -0.11
N GLU A 31 -12.39 -38.80 0.16
CA GLU A 31 -11.58 -38.59 1.36
C GLU A 31 -10.54 -37.48 1.10
N ASN A 32 -10.57 -36.45 1.94
CA ASN A 32 -9.65 -35.31 1.98
C ASN A 32 -8.25 -35.77 2.44
N ASP A 33 -7.24 -35.62 1.60
CA ASP A 33 -5.83 -35.85 1.98
C ASP A 33 -5.25 -34.62 2.72
N ASP A 34 -5.14 -34.71 4.06
CA ASP A 34 -4.50 -33.71 4.96
C ASP A 34 -3.01 -33.52 4.66
N THR A 35 -2.37 -34.53 4.06
CA THR A 35 -0.94 -34.53 3.75
C THR A 35 -0.61 -33.55 2.62
N SER A 36 -1.37 -33.56 1.52
CA SER A 36 -1.20 -32.65 0.39
C SER A 36 -1.40 -31.16 0.75
N ARG A 37 -2.29 -30.85 1.70
CA ARG A 37 -2.50 -29.46 2.17
C ARG A 37 -1.33 -28.93 2.99
N ARG A 38 -0.70 -29.79 3.81
CA ARG A 38 0.47 -29.41 4.62
C ARG A 38 1.71 -29.18 3.75
N PHE A 39 1.93 -30.00 2.73
CA PHE A 39 3.02 -29.79 1.78
C PHE A 39 2.88 -28.50 0.97
N LEU A 40 1.66 -28.14 0.56
CA LEU A 40 1.41 -26.86 -0.12
C LEU A 40 1.65 -25.67 0.82
N ALA A 41 1.11 -25.71 2.05
CA ALA A 41 1.31 -24.64 3.03
C ALA A 41 2.79 -24.40 3.35
N ASP A 42 3.57 -25.46 3.57
CA ASP A 42 5.00 -25.36 3.88
C ASP A 42 5.81 -24.81 2.69
N ALA A 43 5.42 -25.16 1.45
CA ALA A 43 6.00 -24.59 0.23
C ALA A 43 5.67 -23.09 0.04
N CYS A 44 4.54 -22.62 0.57
CA CYS A 44 4.16 -21.20 0.56
C CYS A 44 4.96 -20.40 1.60
N ASP A 45 5.09 -20.92 2.81
CA ASP A 45 5.70 -20.21 3.93
C ASP A 45 7.24 -20.21 3.82
N ASN A 46 7.83 -21.24 3.22
CA ASN A 46 9.27 -21.37 3.02
C ASN A 46 9.72 -21.22 1.54
N PHE A 47 8.90 -20.59 0.70
CA PHE A 47 9.19 -20.38 -0.73
C PHE A 47 10.61 -19.82 -0.99
N CYS A 48 11.07 -18.91 -0.14
CA CYS A 48 12.33 -18.20 -0.33
C CYS A 48 13.57 -18.93 0.20
N ALA A 49 13.43 -20.10 0.84
CA ALA A 49 14.54 -20.80 1.51
C ALA A 49 15.73 -21.14 0.60
N SER A 50 15.49 -21.25 -0.71
CA SER A 50 16.51 -21.54 -1.74
C SER A 50 16.48 -20.57 -2.92
N LYS A 51 15.81 -19.42 -2.79
CA LYS A 51 15.68 -18.42 -3.86
C LYS A 51 16.57 -17.20 -3.58
N PRO A 52 17.13 -16.57 -4.64
CA PRO A 52 17.73 -15.25 -4.52
C PRO A 52 16.73 -14.21 -3.96
N GLY A 53 17.26 -13.09 -3.47
CA GLY A 53 16.41 -11.97 -3.08
C GLY A 53 15.73 -11.36 -4.31
N GLY A 54 14.44 -11.01 -4.18
CA GLY A 54 13.66 -10.47 -5.30
C GLY A 54 12.16 -10.70 -5.15
N LEU A 55 11.40 -10.27 -6.16
CA LEU A 55 9.95 -10.45 -6.24
C LEU A 55 9.60 -11.64 -7.13
N TYR A 56 8.66 -12.45 -6.68
CA TYR A 56 8.25 -13.69 -7.33
C TYR A 56 6.72 -13.80 -7.35
N PRO A 57 6.12 -14.41 -8.38
CA PRO A 57 4.71 -14.74 -8.33
C PRO A 57 4.43 -15.67 -7.15
N ASN A 58 3.31 -15.44 -6.46
CA ASN A 58 2.92 -16.28 -5.33
C ASN A 58 2.31 -17.60 -5.87
N PRO A 59 2.99 -18.75 -5.70
CA PRO A 59 2.47 -20.02 -6.21
C PRO A 59 1.20 -20.48 -5.48
N CYS A 60 0.91 -19.88 -4.33
CA CYS A 60 -0.22 -20.22 -3.47
C CYS A 60 -1.39 -19.24 -3.62
N ASP A 61 -1.29 -18.32 -4.56
CA ASP A 61 -2.37 -17.42 -4.93
C ASP A 61 -2.65 -17.52 -6.44
N PRO A 62 -3.64 -18.33 -6.84
CA PRO A 62 -4.01 -18.48 -8.24
C PRO A 62 -4.66 -17.22 -8.84
N THR A 63 -4.95 -16.20 -8.02
CA THR A 63 -5.53 -14.93 -8.48
C THR A 63 -4.48 -13.87 -8.82
N CYS A 64 -3.20 -14.13 -8.50
CA CYS A 64 -2.10 -13.18 -8.63
C CYS A 64 -2.31 -11.86 -7.87
N LEU A 65 -3.30 -11.77 -6.97
CA LEU A 65 -3.54 -10.58 -6.15
C LEU A 65 -2.45 -10.41 -5.08
N THR A 66 -1.61 -11.42 -4.89
CA THR A 66 -0.48 -11.40 -3.99
C THR A 66 0.78 -11.92 -4.67
N PHE A 67 1.93 -11.47 -4.18
CA PHE A 67 3.25 -11.87 -4.65
C PHE A 67 4.16 -12.16 -3.47
N ILE A 68 5.28 -12.83 -3.74
CA ILE A 68 6.28 -13.15 -2.73
C ILE A 68 7.48 -12.24 -2.90
N SER A 69 7.85 -11.56 -1.83
CA SER A 69 9.16 -10.92 -1.70
C SER A 69 10.08 -11.85 -0.92
N CYS A 70 11.21 -12.20 -1.53
CA CYS A 70 12.27 -12.97 -0.88
C CYS A 70 13.37 -12.03 -0.39
N ALA A 71 13.72 -12.14 0.89
CA ALA A 71 14.88 -11.46 1.45
C ALA A 71 15.55 -12.34 2.51
N ASN A 72 16.88 -12.55 2.40
CA ASN A 72 17.68 -13.35 3.34
C ASN A 72 17.11 -14.76 3.61
N GLY A 73 16.60 -15.43 2.56
CA GLY A 73 15.98 -16.75 2.68
C GLY A 73 14.58 -16.76 3.31
N ARG A 74 14.02 -15.60 3.67
CA ARG A 74 12.69 -15.46 4.28
C ARG A 74 11.63 -15.07 3.26
N THR A 75 10.45 -15.63 3.44
CA THR A 75 9.28 -15.42 2.59
C THR A 75 8.38 -14.33 3.15
N PHE A 76 8.11 -13.30 2.35
CA PHE A 76 7.16 -12.24 2.68
C PHE A 76 6.05 -12.22 1.64
N LYS A 77 4.82 -12.52 2.06
CA LYS A 77 3.64 -12.40 1.19
C LYS A 77 3.18 -10.95 1.17
N MET A 78 3.11 -10.38 -0.03
CA MET A 78 2.70 -9.00 -0.28
C MET A 78 1.39 -8.99 -1.08
N ASN A 79 0.53 -8.02 -0.82
CA ASN A 79 -0.67 -7.82 -1.63
C ASN A 79 -0.38 -6.81 -2.74
N CYS A 80 -0.93 -7.05 -3.91
CA CYS A 80 -1.09 -6.03 -4.91
C CYS A 80 -2.15 -5.01 -4.48
N GLY A 81 -2.00 -3.76 -4.93
CA GLY A 81 -2.98 -2.71 -4.67
C GLY A 81 -4.36 -3.08 -5.24
N PRO A 82 -5.46 -2.50 -4.74
CA PRO A 82 -6.81 -2.82 -5.18
C PRO A 82 -6.95 -2.79 -6.71
N GLY A 83 -7.47 -3.87 -7.29
CA GLY A 83 -7.69 -3.98 -8.73
C GLY A 83 -6.48 -4.38 -9.58
N THR A 84 -5.30 -4.60 -8.98
CA THR A 84 -4.08 -4.99 -9.70
C THR A 84 -3.67 -6.45 -9.40
N MET A 85 -2.93 -7.07 -10.32
CA MET A 85 -2.38 -8.42 -10.22
C MET A 85 -0.87 -8.40 -10.44
N PHE A 86 -0.12 -9.28 -9.79
CA PHE A 86 1.32 -9.34 -9.93
C PHE A 86 1.70 -9.81 -11.32
N ASN A 87 2.44 -8.97 -12.06
CA ASN A 87 2.97 -9.30 -13.37
C ASN A 87 4.36 -9.95 -13.23
N PRO A 88 4.50 -11.28 -13.45
CA PRO A 88 5.78 -11.96 -13.29
C PRO A 88 6.81 -11.58 -14.37
N THR A 89 6.40 -10.89 -15.43
CA THR A 89 7.29 -10.46 -16.52
C THR A 89 8.10 -9.23 -16.14
N ILE A 90 7.47 -8.28 -15.45
CA ILE A 90 8.03 -6.97 -15.09
C ILE A 90 8.20 -6.78 -13.59
N LEU A 91 7.81 -7.78 -12.79
CA LEU A 91 7.97 -7.85 -11.33
C LEU A 91 7.31 -6.68 -10.58
N VAL A 92 6.14 -6.24 -11.04
CA VAL A 92 5.31 -5.21 -10.39
C VAL A 92 3.83 -5.61 -10.47
N CYS A 93 3.01 -5.08 -9.58
CA CYS A 93 1.56 -5.19 -9.70
C CYS A 93 1.05 -4.31 -10.84
N ASP A 94 0.33 -4.93 -11.77
CA ASP A 94 -0.13 -4.34 -13.03
C ASP A 94 -1.62 -4.64 -13.19
N TRP A 95 -2.27 -4.02 -14.16
CA TRP A 95 -3.68 -4.26 -14.42
C TRP A 95 -3.91 -5.69 -14.93
N PRO A 96 -5.03 -6.35 -14.57
CA PRO A 96 -5.32 -7.72 -15.00
C PRO A 96 -5.24 -7.95 -16.51
N SER A 97 -5.52 -6.94 -17.34
CA SER A 97 -5.38 -7.00 -18.80
C SER A 97 -3.94 -7.20 -19.28
N ASN A 98 -2.94 -6.86 -18.47
CA ASN A 98 -1.52 -6.96 -18.79
C ASN A 98 -0.83 -8.16 -18.10
N VAL A 99 -1.59 -8.93 -17.29
CA VAL A 99 -1.03 -9.99 -16.45
C VAL A 99 -1.46 -11.36 -16.95
N VAL A 100 -0.48 -12.19 -17.31
CA VAL A 100 -0.69 -13.62 -17.52
C VAL A 100 -0.52 -14.34 -16.20
N CYS A 101 -1.63 -14.55 -15.48
CA CYS A 101 -1.63 -15.28 -14.22
C CYS A 101 -1.58 -16.79 -14.48
N SER A 102 -0.55 -17.49 -13.97
CA SER A 102 -0.38 -18.93 -14.20
C SER A 102 0.23 -19.61 -12.98
N ALA A 103 -0.58 -19.91 -11.97
CA ALA A 103 -0.21 -20.86 -10.92
C ALA A 103 -0.78 -22.24 -11.30
N SER A 104 0.01 -23.05 -12.03
CA SER A 104 -0.07 -24.52 -12.23
C SER A 104 0.20 -24.97 -13.68
N SER A 105 1.47 -25.10 -14.07
CA SER A 105 1.98 -26.26 -14.83
C SER A 105 3.49 -26.15 -15.08
N SER A 106 4.21 -27.21 -14.77
CA SER A 106 5.66 -27.36 -14.91
C SER A 106 6.14 -27.21 -16.37
N PRO A 107 7.37 -26.70 -16.63
CA PRO A 107 7.85 -26.44 -17.98
C PRO A 107 8.14 -27.74 -18.75
N LYS A 108 7.46 -27.93 -19.87
CA LYS A 108 7.92 -28.84 -20.95
C LYS A 108 8.98 -28.08 -21.78
N PRO A 109 10.16 -28.66 -22.06
CA PRO A 109 11.20 -27.96 -22.81
C PRO A 109 10.73 -27.69 -24.25
N SER A 110 10.76 -26.43 -24.67
CA SER A 110 10.46 -26.02 -26.04
C SER A 110 11.71 -26.16 -26.92
N PRO A 111 11.62 -26.71 -28.14
CA PRO A 111 12.73 -26.76 -29.08
C PRO A 111 13.03 -25.39 -29.71
N SER A 112 14.28 -25.22 -30.16
CA SER A 112 14.87 -24.00 -30.75
C SER A 112 14.11 -23.44 -31.97
N PRO A 113 14.25 -22.12 -32.26
CA PRO A 113 13.54 -21.46 -33.36
C PRO A 113 14.24 -21.63 -34.72
N PRO A 114 13.50 -21.78 -35.85
CA PRO A 114 14.03 -21.55 -37.19
C PRO A 114 13.85 -20.08 -37.65
N PRO A 115 14.57 -19.64 -38.70
CA PRO A 115 14.85 -18.24 -38.97
C PRO A 115 13.71 -17.48 -39.67
N THR A 116 13.77 -16.16 -39.48
CA THR A 116 12.88 -15.09 -39.93
C THR A 116 12.60 -15.07 -41.43
N THR A 117 11.31 -14.94 -41.79
CA THR A 117 10.85 -14.38 -43.08
C THR A 117 9.91 -13.19 -42.84
N LYS A 118 10.14 -12.12 -43.60
CA LYS A 118 9.35 -10.89 -43.63
C LYS A 118 7.96 -11.16 -44.20
N SER A 119 6.91 -10.62 -43.58
CA SER A 119 5.57 -10.56 -44.15
C SER A 119 4.80 -9.29 -43.74
N SER A 120 3.97 -8.87 -44.70
CA SER A 120 3.27 -7.59 -44.94
C SER A 120 2.28 -7.12 -43.85
N PRO A 121 1.74 -5.89 -43.92
CA PRO A 121 0.92 -5.33 -42.84
C PRO A 121 -0.49 -5.96 -42.77
N PRO A 122 -1.12 -5.99 -41.58
CA PRO A 122 -2.41 -6.64 -41.37
C PRO A 122 -3.58 -5.80 -41.93
N PRO A 123 -4.70 -6.43 -42.34
CA PRO A 123 -5.90 -5.72 -42.75
C PRO A 123 -6.65 -5.14 -41.53
N SER A 124 -7.33 -4.01 -41.75
CA SER A 124 -8.11 -3.26 -40.75
C SER A 124 -9.18 -4.12 -40.04
N PRO A 125 -9.44 -3.88 -38.73
CA PRO A 125 -10.43 -4.61 -37.97
C PRO A 125 -11.88 -4.25 -38.36
N LYS A 126 -12.74 -5.28 -38.42
CA LYS A 126 -14.17 -5.18 -38.66
C LYS A 126 -14.90 -4.61 -37.41
N PRO A 127 -15.99 -3.84 -37.57
CA PRO A 127 -16.76 -3.31 -36.42
C PRO A 127 -17.34 -4.43 -35.53
N PRO A 128 -17.42 -4.21 -34.21
CA PRO A 128 -17.99 -5.19 -33.28
C PRO A 128 -19.51 -5.33 -33.46
N PRO A 129 -20.07 -6.53 -33.20
CA PRO A 129 -21.51 -6.75 -33.24
C PRO A 129 -22.23 -6.01 -32.11
N PRO A 130 -23.53 -5.69 -32.28
CA PRO A 130 -24.32 -5.00 -31.26
C PRO A 130 -24.48 -5.85 -29.99
N PRO A 131 -24.60 -5.22 -28.81
CA PRO A 131 -24.65 -5.92 -27.53
C PRO A 131 -25.94 -6.76 -27.39
N SER A 132 -25.76 -8.00 -26.92
CA SER A 132 -26.86 -8.91 -26.56
C SER A 132 -27.69 -8.38 -25.38
N PRO A 133 -28.99 -8.71 -25.29
CA PRO A 133 -29.85 -8.29 -24.19
C PRO A 133 -29.34 -8.79 -22.83
N LYS A 134 -29.38 -7.91 -21.82
CA LYS A 134 -28.99 -8.18 -20.44
C LYS A 134 -29.89 -9.27 -19.82
N PRO A 135 -29.33 -10.31 -19.16
CA PRO A 135 -30.12 -11.28 -18.42
C PRO A 135 -30.90 -10.60 -17.27
N PRO A 136 -32.12 -11.09 -16.93
CA PRO A 136 -32.87 -10.56 -15.80
C PRO A 136 -32.12 -10.80 -14.47
N PRO A 137 -32.30 -9.91 -13.48
CA PRO A 137 -31.63 -10.03 -12.19
C PRO A 137 -32.08 -11.31 -11.45
N PRO A 138 -31.17 -11.95 -10.69
CA PRO A 138 -31.52 -13.10 -9.88
C PRO A 138 -32.49 -12.68 -8.75
N PRO A 139 -33.39 -13.59 -8.32
CA PRO A 139 -34.34 -13.30 -7.26
C PRO A 139 -33.64 -13.06 -5.90
N SER A 140 -34.16 -12.10 -5.15
CA SER A 140 -33.64 -11.70 -3.84
C SER A 140 -33.58 -12.87 -2.84
N PRO A 141 -32.50 -12.98 -2.04
CA PRO A 141 -32.39 -14.03 -1.03
C PRO A 141 -33.41 -13.83 0.10
N LYS A 142 -34.03 -14.95 0.51
CA LYS A 142 -35.01 -15.02 1.60
C LYS A 142 -34.34 -14.72 2.95
N PRO A 143 -35.02 -14.01 3.89
CA PRO A 143 -34.47 -13.74 5.23
C PRO A 143 -34.17 -15.04 6.01
N PRO A 144 -33.09 -15.06 6.82
CA PRO A 144 -32.78 -16.20 7.67
C PRO A 144 -33.81 -16.37 8.80
N PRO A 145 -34.06 -17.61 9.26
CA PRO A 145 -34.98 -17.88 10.36
C PRO A 145 -34.42 -17.40 11.72
N PRO A 146 -35.29 -17.22 12.74
CA PRO A 146 -34.86 -16.77 14.08
C PRO A 146 -33.97 -17.81 14.78
N PRO A 147 -33.10 -17.38 15.73
CA PRO A 147 -32.23 -18.30 16.44
C PRO A 147 -33.04 -19.21 17.37
N THR A 148 -32.82 -20.51 17.27
CA THR A 148 -33.30 -21.48 18.27
C THR A 148 -32.26 -21.62 19.38
N THR A 149 -32.70 -21.43 20.63
CA THR A 149 -31.90 -21.63 21.83
C THR A 149 -31.62 -23.13 22.02
N LYS A 150 -30.37 -23.56 21.82
CA LYS A 150 -29.87 -24.85 22.29
C LYS A 150 -28.91 -24.64 23.46
N SER A 151 -29.23 -25.29 24.56
CA SER A 151 -28.47 -25.37 25.80
C SER A 151 -27.08 -25.96 25.55
N SER A 152 -26.04 -25.32 26.08
CA SER A 152 -24.65 -25.82 26.03
C SER A 152 -24.44 -26.99 27.01
N PRO A 153 -23.61 -28.00 26.67
CA PRO A 153 -23.19 -29.04 27.60
C PRO A 153 -22.15 -28.51 28.62
N PRO A 154 -22.00 -29.17 29.79
CA PRO A 154 -21.13 -28.70 30.86
C PRO A 154 -19.63 -28.85 30.54
N PRO A 155 -18.76 -28.03 31.13
CA PRO A 155 -17.31 -28.04 30.86
C PRO A 155 -16.61 -29.25 31.49
N SER A 156 -15.68 -29.85 30.74
CA SER A 156 -14.73 -30.85 31.24
C SER A 156 -13.68 -30.26 32.21
N PRO A 157 -13.16 -31.07 33.16
CA PRO A 157 -12.22 -30.60 34.18
C PRO A 157 -10.85 -30.22 33.62
N LYS A 158 -10.30 -29.13 34.15
CA LYS A 158 -9.01 -28.51 33.81
C LYS A 158 -7.82 -29.37 34.29
N PRO A 159 -6.74 -29.54 33.49
CA PRO A 159 -5.52 -30.21 33.95
C PRO A 159 -4.79 -29.40 35.05
N PRO A 160 -4.05 -30.06 35.97
CA PRO A 160 -3.29 -29.39 37.02
C PRO A 160 -2.07 -28.63 36.45
N PRO A 161 -1.63 -27.54 37.12
CA PRO A 161 -0.53 -26.71 36.65
C PRO A 161 0.84 -27.39 36.83
N PRO A 162 1.82 -27.09 35.96
CA PRO A 162 3.19 -27.57 36.10
C PRO A 162 3.92 -26.90 37.28
N PRO A 163 4.96 -27.56 37.85
CA PRO A 163 5.69 -27.07 39.01
C PRO A 163 6.52 -25.81 38.69
N PRO A 164 6.80 -24.95 39.70
CA PRO A 164 7.41 -23.64 39.50
C PRO A 164 8.89 -23.78 39.12
N THR A 165 9.24 -23.29 37.94
CA THR A 165 10.63 -23.02 37.56
C THR A 165 11.11 -21.75 38.26
N LYS A 166 12.32 -21.80 38.84
CA LYS A 166 12.96 -20.67 39.51
C LYS A 166 13.22 -19.55 38.48
N SER A 167 12.56 -18.42 38.68
CA SER A 167 12.72 -17.22 37.86
C SER A 167 14.10 -16.59 38.05
N SER A 168 14.84 -16.43 36.96
CA SER A 168 15.96 -15.49 36.86
C SER A 168 15.43 -14.04 37.02
N PRO A 169 16.21 -13.11 37.61
CA PRO A 169 15.77 -11.73 37.75
C PRO A 169 15.57 -11.08 36.37
N PRO A 170 14.56 -10.18 36.22
CA PRO A 170 14.36 -9.46 34.98
C PRO A 170 15.58 -8.58 34.67
N PRO A 171 15.97 -8.42 33.40
CA PRO A 171 17.00 -7.46 33.03
C PRO A 171 16.54 -6.05 33.44
N PRO A 172 17.46 -5.16 33.86
CA PRO A 172 17.11 -3.81 34.24
C PRO A 172 16.40 -3.12 33.07
N SER A 173 15.24 -2.52 33.36
CA SER A 173 14.52 -1.64 32.44
C SER A 173 15.50 -0.59 31.92
N LEU A 174 15.86 -0.69 30.64
CA LEU A 174 16.56 0.37 29.95
C LEU A 174 15.61 1.57 29.91
N LYS A 175 15.87 2.55 30.77
CA LYS A 175 15.24 3.86 30.68
C LYS A 175 15.42 4.35 29.24
N PRO A 176 14.35 4.81 28.54
CA PRO A 176 14.48 5.39 27.22
C PRO A 176 15.58 6.45 27.24
N PRO A 177 16.47 6.49 26.23
CA PRO A 177 17.49 7.53 26.16
C PRO A 177 16.79 8.90 26.21
N PRO A 178 17.36 9.89 26.95
CA PRO A 178 16.80 11.23 26.96
C PRO A 178 16.73 11.75 25.52
N PRO A 179 15.69 12.54 25.16
CA PRO A 179 15.60 13.13 23.83
C PRO A 179 16.89 13.88 23.51
N PRO A 180 17.39 13.82 22.25
CA PRO A 180 18.59 14.54 21.87
C PRO A 180 18.45 16.02 22.22
N SER A 181 19.52 16.60 22.76
CA SER A 181 19.57 18.00 23.24
C SER A 181 19.41 19.05 22.13
N SER A 182 19.36 18.64 20.87
CA SER A 182 18.90 19.46 19.76
C SER A 182 17.37 19.45 19.73
N ASN A 183 16.73 20.42 20.39
CA ASN A 183 15.32 20.73 20.12
C ASN A 183 15.09 20.72 18.59
N PRO A 184 14.06 20.03 18.07
CA PRO A 184 13.68 20.21 16.68
C PRO A 184 13.49 21.71 16.43
N SER A 185 14.06 22.18 15.32
CA SER A 185 13.97 23.58 14.92
C SER A 185 12.50 24.03 14.97
N PRO A 186 12.21 25.27 15.39
CA PRO A 186 10.84 25.80 15.39
C PRO A 186 10.16 25.52 14.04
N PRO A 187 8.84 25.31 14.02
CA PRO A 187 8.14 25.03 12.78
C PRO A 187 8.45 26.18 11.84
N ALA A 188 8.99 25.89 10.67
CA ALA A 188 9.27 26.92 9.68
C ALA A 188 7.95 27.67 9.42
N SER A 189 7.79 28.88 9.96
CA SER A 189 6.68 29.74 9.57
C SER A 189 6.81 29.94 8.06
N GLY A 190 5.85 29.44 7.28
CA GLY A 190 5.92 29.50 5.84
C GLY A 190 5.45 28.23 5.15
N LEU A 191 5.19 28.37 3.86
CA LEU A 191 4.77 27.33 2.95
C LEU A 191 5.81 26.18 2.90
N VAL A 192 5.37 24.94 3.11
CA VAL A 192 6.22 23.75 2.90
C VAL A 192 5.94 23.14 1.54
N PHE A 193 6.96 22.98 0.70
CA PHE A 193 6.89 22.16 -0.51
C PHE A 193 7.63 20.83 -0.30
N SER A 194 6.91 19.71 -0.36
CA SER A 194 7.47 18.39 -0.06
C SER A 194 6.74 17.28 -0.82
N PRO A 195 7.25 16.84 -1.98
CA PRO A 195 6.72 15.68 -2.69
C PRO A 195 6.73 14.42 -1.80
N TYR A 196 5.70 13.59 -1.95
CA TYR A 196 5.69 12.27 -1.33
C TYR A 196 6.68 11.36 -2.06
N LYS A 197 7.39 10.55 -1.28
CA LYS A 197 8.22 9.44 -1.75
C LYS A 197 7.69 8.18 -1.10
N ASP A 198 7.01 7.34 -1.87
CA ASP A 198 6.82 5.95 -1.46
C ASP A 198 8.21 5.32 -1.35
N VAL A 199 8.67 5.10 -0.12
CA VAL A 199 10.03 4.65 0.15
C VAL A 199 10.27 3.25 -0.36
N THR A 200 9.22 2.45 -0.61
CA THR A 200 9.34 1.08 -1.11
C THR A 200 9.65 1.04 -2.61
N ILE A 201 9.23 2.07 -3.34
CA ILE A 201 9.54 2.22 -4.76
C ILE A 201 11.02 2.54 -4.92
N SER A 202 11.74 1.74 -5.72
CA SER A 202 13.18 1.92 -5.95
C SER A 202 14.07 1.87 -4.69
N LEU A 203 13.56 1.37 -3.54
CA LEU A 203 14.37 1.20 -2.33
C LEU A 203 15.59 0.33 -2.61
N ASP A 204 16.74 0.65 -2.03
CA ASP A 204 17.82 -0.33 -1.96
C ASP A 204 17.59 -1.30 -0.81
N TRP A 205 16.90 -2.41 -1.06
CA TRP A 205 16.52 -3.39 -0.03
C TRP A 205 17.70 -4.06 0.71
N ASN A 206 18.92 -3.96 0.16
CA ASN A 206 20.12 -4.47 0.83
C ASN A 206 20.64 -3.51 1.92
N THR A 207 20.46 -2.21 1.72
CA THR A 207 21.03 -1.15 2.57
C THR A 207 19.97 -0.29 3.26
N TYR A 208 18.70 -0.44 2.86
CA TYR A 208 17.56 0.40 3.19
C TYR A 208 17.71 1.88 2.82
N ILE A 209 18.65 2.24 1.95
CA ILE A 209 18.80 3.63 1.49
C ILE A 209 17.65 4.00 0.56
N ILE A 210 16.89 5.03 0.92
CA ILE A 210 15.83 5.60 0.09
C ILE A 210 16.47 6.10 -1.21
N SER A 211 16.07 5.47 -2.31
CA SER A 211 16.64 5.71 -3.64
C SER A 211 15.53 5.96 -4.65
N SER A 212 15.89 6.51 -5.81
CA SER A 212 14.94 6.78 -6.90
C SER A 212 15.54 6.41 -8.25
N LEU A 213 14.67 5.99 -9.17
CA LEU A 213 14.97 5.72 -10.58
C LEU A 213 14.49 6.83 -11.53
N VAL A 214 13.98 7.94 -11.00
CA VAL A 214 13.33 9.01 -11.79
C VAL A 214 14.25 9.63 -12.87
N THR A 215 15.57 9.57 -12.69
CA THR A 215 16.58 10.02 -13.66
C THR A 215 17.09 8.89 -14.58
N GLY A 216 16.44 7.73 -14.58
CA GLY A 216 16.82 6.55 -15.36
C GLY A 216 17.93 5.69 -14.77
N THR A 217 18.50 6.06 -13.62
CA THR A 217 19.51 5.26 -12.89
C THR A 217 19.23 5.35 -11.40
N ARG A 218 19.27 4.21 -10.69
CA ARG A 218 18.99 4.16 -9.26
C ARG A 218 20.08 4.88 -8.49
N GLN A 219 19.72 5.95 -7.80
CA GLN A 219 20.63 6.74 -6.96
C GLN A 219 19.96 7.07 -5.61
N PRO A 220 20.73 7.29 -4.53
CA PRO A 220 20.17 7.79 -3.27
C PRO A 220 19.35 9.05 -3.50
N VAL A 221 18.16 9.13 -2.92
CA VAL A 221 17.21 10.21 -3.22
C VAL A 221 17.78 11.60 -2.89
N THR A 222 18.66 11.69 -1.89
CA THR A 222 19.35 12.92 -1.51
C THR A 222 20.27 13.48 -2.60
N GLN A 223 20.75 12.63 -3.52
CA GLN A 223 21.56 13.03 -4.68
C GLN A 223 20.69 13.37 -5.90
N VAL A 224 19.46 12.86 -5.94
CA VAL A 224 18.51 13.07 -7.04
C VAL A 224 17.67 14.32 -6.83
N MET A 225 17.36 14.67 -5.57
CA MET A 225 16.60 15.86 -5.21
C MET A 225 17.33 17.13 -5.71
N PRO A 226 16.69 17.96 -6.56
CA PRO A 226 17.32 19.20 -7.03
C PRO A 226 17.60 20.16 -5.86
N SER A 227 18.52 21.10 -6.04
CA SER A 227 18.96 22.01 -4.97
C SER A 227 17.81 22.79 -4.33
N GLY A 228 16.84 23.26 -5.14
CA GLY A 228 15.66 23.96 -4.67
C GLY A 228 14.67 23.11 -3.86
N LEU A 229 14.69 21.79 -4.02
CA LEU A 229 13.82 20.90 -3.24
C LEU A 229 14.48 20.54 -1.90
N GLN A 230 14.00 21.16 -0.83
CA GLN A 230 14.60 20.99 0.50
C GLN A 230 13.96 19.90 1.35
N VAL A 231 12.67 19.61 1.18
CA VAL A 231 11.90 18.70 2.03
C VAL A 231 11.37 17.54 1.19
N LEU A 232 11.39 16.33 1.74
CA LEU A 232 10.76 15.14 1.15
C LEU A 232 9.86 14.47 2.18
N THR A 233 8.65 14.06 1.79
CA THR A 233 7.73 13.33 2.67
C THR A 233 7.95 11.84 2.47
N TRP A 234 8.48 11.15 3.49
CA TRP A 234 8.75 9.72 3.44
C TRP A 234 7.47 8.95 3.74
N ALA A 235 7.01 8.15 2.79
CA ALA A 235 5.73 7.45 2.82
C ALA A 235 5.94 5.92 2.60
N PHE A 236 5.35 4.99 3.33
CA PHE A 236 4.57 5.17 4.55
C PHE A 236 5.07 4.25 5.66
N ALA A 237 5.10 4.78 6.88
CA ALA A 237 5.15 3.97 8.08
C ALA A 237 3.74 3.41 8.38
N THR A 238 3.62 2.09 8.54
CA THR A 238 2.35 1.40 8.80
C THR A 238 2.44 0.56 10.07
N GLY A 239 1.32 0.16 10.66
CA GLY A 239 1.29 -0.61 11.91
C GLY A 239 0.96 0.25 13.13
N THR A 240 1.69 0.09 14.23
CA THR A 240 1.50 0.90 15.44
C THR A 240 2.72 1.78 15.71
N CYS A 241 2.57 2.87 16.47
CA CYS A 241 3.70 3.75 16.81
C CYS A 241 4.85 3.07 17.57
N ASP A 242 4.59 1.93 18.22
CA ASP A 242 5.60 1.13 18.93
C ASP A 242 6.30 0.10 18.03
N SER A 243 5.67 -0.31 16.92
CA SER A 243 6.14 -1.38 16.06
C SER A 243 5.79 -1.13 14.60
N GLU A 244 6.06 0.07 14.10
CA GLU A 244 5.75 0.41 12.72
C GLU A 244 6.64 -0.38 11.74
N SER A 245 6.27 -0.35 10.46
CA SER A 245 6.98 -1.02 9.38
C SER A 245 6.99 -0.16 8.12
N TRP A 246 8.11 -0.18 7.40
CA TRP A 246 8.30 0.49 6.11
C TRP A 246 8.31 -0.55 5.00
N GLY A 247 7.11 -0.99 4.59
CA GLY A 247 6.98 -2.05 3.57
C GLY A 247 7.68 -3.36 3.93
N GLY A 248 7.78 -3.68 5.23
CA GLY A 248 8.49 -4.85 5.75
C GLY A 248 9.90 -4.56 6.27
N ALA A 249 10.48 -3.39 6.02
CA ALA A 249 11.77 -3.00 6.59
C ALA A 249 11.64 -2.67 8.09
N ASN A 250 12.63 -3.12 8.87
CA ASN A 250 12.71 -2.78 10.30
C ASN A 250 12.96 -1.26 10.47
N PRO A 251 12.18 -0.55 11.31
CA PRO A 251 12.32 0.90 11.47
C PRO A 251 13.70 1.36 11.92
N SER A 252 14.37 0.63 12.80
CA SER A 252 15.68 1.05 13.33
C SER A 252 16.75 1.00 12.25
N SER A 253 16.77 -0.07 11.45
CA SER A 253 17.68 -0.21 10.31
C SER A 253 17.38 0.81 9.22
N PHE A 254 16.10 0.99 8.89
CA PHE A 254 15.65 1.96 7.89
C PHE A 254 16.06 3.39 8.27
N VAL A 255 15.83 3.78 9.52
CA VAL A 255 16.18 5.11 10.02
C VAL A 255 17.71 5.33 10.03
N SER A 256 18.46 4.34 10.51
CA SER A 256 19.92 4.42 10.59
C SER A 256 20.57 4.62 9.22
N ALA A 257 19.96 4.07 8.16
CA ALA A 257 20.44 4.22 6.79
C ALA A 257 20.21 5.62 6.21
N ASN A 258 19.21 6.38 6.67
CA ASN A 258 18.70 7.55 5.94
C ASN A 258 18.83 8.89 6.66
N ILE A 259 18.64 8.97 7.99
CA ILE A 259 18.61 10.27 8.69
C ILE A 259 19.90 11.05 8.48
N ASN A 260 21.05 10.42 8.71
CA ASN A 260 22.35 11.09 8.60
C ASN A 260 22.63 11.55 7.17
N ALA A 261 22.17 10.81 6.16
CA ALA A 261 22.32 11.21 4.76
C ALA A 261 21.51 12.47 4.43
N PHE A 262 20.28 12.59 4.95
CA PHE A 262 19.47 13.81 4.80
C PHE A 262 20.09 14.99 5.54
N VAL A 263 20.53 14.80 6.78
CA VAL A 263 21.22 15.83 7.57
C VAL A 263 22.49 16.31 6.86
N ALA A 264 23.35 15.39 6.41
CA ALA A 264 24.59 15.73 5.71
C ALA A 264 24.35 16.44 4.37
N ALA A 265 23.27 16.10 3.67
CA ALA A 265 22.88 16.75 2.42
C ALA A 265 22.15 18.10 2.64
N GLY A 266 21.93 18.53 3.88
CA GLY A 266 21.14 19.72 4.20
C GLY A 266 19.67 19.59 3.78
N LYS A 267 19.18 18.36 3.59
CA LYS A 267 17.79 18.05 3.24
C LYS A 267 17.00 17.77 4.50
N LYS A 268 15.69 17.99 4.40
CA LYS A 268 14.72 17.81 5.48
C LYS A 268 13.70 16.75 5.10
N TYR A 269 12.99 16.23 6.10
CA TYR A 269 11.97 15.21 5.86
C TYR A 269 10.75 15.36 6.77
N ILE A 270 9.63 14.88 6.25
CA ILE A 270 8.38 14.64 6.98
C ILE A 270 8.17 13.12 6.99
N ILE A 271 7.77 12.56 8.13
CA ILE A 271 7.42 11.15 8.22
C ILE A 271 5.92 11.02 8.00
N SER A 272 5.50 10.40 6.90
CA SER A 272 4.10 10.09 6.64
C SER A 272 3.76 8.66 7.05
N THR A 273 2.60 8.49 7.69
CA THR A 273 2.09 7.22 8.18
C THR A 273 0.79 6.84 7.50
N GLY A 274 0.50 5.54 7.34
CA GLY A 274 -0.76 5.06 6.77
C GLY A 274 -0.71 4.88 5.26
N GLY A 275 -1.53 5.66 4.54
CA GLY A 275 -1.69 5.60 3.08
C GLY A 275 -2.62 4.46 2.60
N ALA A 276 -2.89 4.41 1.30
CA ALA A 276 -3.91 3.53 0.72
C ALA A 276 -3.75 2.03 1.07
N ASN A 277 -2.50 1.57 1.26
CA ASN A 277 -2.16 0.17 1.52
C ASN A 277 -1.88 -0.16 2.99
N GLY A 278 -2.10 0.77 3.92
CA GLY A 278 -1.80 0.53 5.32
C GLY A 278 -2.47 1.48 6.30
N VAL A 279 -2.53 1.06 7.56
CA VAL A 279 -3.07 1.89 8.64
C VAL A 279 -1.99 2.13 9.67
N PHE A 280 -1.97 3.32 10.25
CA PHE A 280 -1.17 3.65 11.41
C PHE A 280 -2.05 3.90 12.63
N ARG A 281 -1.77 3.20 13.74
CA ARG A 281 -2.46 3.39 15.02
C ARG A 281 -1.47 3.81 16.10
N CYS A 282 -1.95 4.56 17.08
CA CYS A 282 -1.12 4.86 18.24
C CYS A 282 -1.97 5.09 19.48
N ASP A 283 -1.77 4.24 20.48
CA ASP A 283 -2.66 4.16 21.64
C ASP A 283 -2.10 4.84 22.90
N THR A 284 -0.79 5.05 22.97
CA THR A 284 -0.14 5.58 24.18
C THR A 284 0.80 6.75 23.90
N ASP A 285 0.89 7.67 24.86
CA ASP A 285 1.79 8.82 24.89
C ASP A 285 3.25 8.36 24.79
N SER A 286 3.59 7.28 25.49
CA SER A 286 4.92 6.68 25.50
C SER A 286 5.29 6.10 24.13
N GLY A 287 4.35 5.41 23.49
CA GLY A 287 4.59 4.84 22.16
C GLY A 287 4.74 5.92 21.10
N PHE A 288 3.91 6.95 21.15
CA PHE A 288 4.09 8.10 20.26
C PHE A 288 5.40 8.85 20.50
N SER A 289 5.82 8.99 21.76
CA SER A 289 7.12 9.59 22.09
C SER A 289 8.28 8.76 21.57
N THR A 290 8.17 7.43 21.62
CA THR A 290 9.15 6.49 21.07
C THR A 290 9.21 6.60 19.56
N PHE A 291 8.05 6.70 18.90
CA PHE A 291 7.96 6.96 17.47
C PHE A 291 8.67 8.27 17.09
N LEU A 292 8.31 9.38 17.72
CA LEU A 292 8.93 10.68 17.43
C LEU A 292 10.44 10.70 17.73
N ALA A 293 10.87 10.06 18.82
CA ALA A 293 12.28 9.98 19.19
C ALA A 293 13.10 9.24 18.11
N ARG A 294 12.54 8.19 17.52
CA ARG A 294 13.20 7.39 16.47
C ARG A 294 13.58 8.24 15.26
N TYR A 295 12.72 9.18 14.86
CA TYR A 295 12.94 10.03 13.69
C TYR A 295 13.55 11.40 14.02
N SER A 296 13.84 11.68 15.29
CA SER A 296 14.29 13.00 15.74
C SER A 296 15.68 13.34 15.19
N SER A 297 15.77 14.49 14.51
CA SER A 297 17.03 15.10 14.06
C SER A 297 16.82 16.59 13.76
N SER A 298 17.89 17.30 13.42
CA SER A 298 17.80 18.69 12.91
C SER A 298 17.04 18.81 11.57
N SER A 299 16.85 17.69 10.86
CA SER A 299 16.20 17.63 9.56
C SER A 299 14.72 17.19 9.63
N LEU A 300 14.23 16.74 10.80
CA LEU A 300 12.81 16.40 10.97
C LEU A 300 11.95 17.67 11.00
N VAL A 301 11.02 17.77 10.06
CA VAL A 301 10.06 18.89 9.97
C VAL A 301 8.77 18.60 10.73
N GLY A 302 8.30 17.36 10.67
CA GLY A 302 7.02 16.98 11.25
C GLY A 302 6.60 15.56 10.90
N VAL A 303 5.37 15.26 11.30
CA VAL A 303 4.70 13.99 11.01
C VAL A 303 3.42 14.28 10.24
N ASP A 304 3.18 13.45 9.23
CA ASP A 304 1.96 13.44 8.44
C ASP A 304 1.18 12.15 8.72
N PHE A 305 -0.11 12.27 8.95
CA PHE A 305 -1.01 11.14 9.15
C PHE A 305 -1.90 11.02 7.91
N ASP A 306 -1.54 10.11 7.01
CA ASP A 306 -2.33 9.80 5.83
C ASP A 306 -3.41 8.76 6.16
N ILE A 307 -4.65 9.23 6.27
CA ILE A 307 -5.77 8.47 6.82
C ILE A 307 -6.81 8.26 5.70
N GLU A 308 -6.65 7.16 4.98
CA GLU A 308 -7.49 6.86 3.80
C GLU A 308 -8.57 5.82 4.07
N ASN A 309 -8.28 4.80 4.86
CA ASN A 309 -9.20 3.70 5.11
C ASN A 309 -9.01 3.06 6.49
N SER A 310 -10.00 2.27 6.89
CA SER A 310 -9.89 1.27 7.97
C SER A 310 -9.54 1.77 9.38
N MET A 311 -9.49 3.09 9.63
CA MET A 311 -9.43 3.67 10.97
C MET A 311 -10.82 3.92 11.53
N THR A 312 -11.04 3.45 12.77
CA THR A 312 -12.27 3.72 13.51
C THR A 312 -12.24 5.11 14.16
N GLN A 313 -13.38 5.61 14.62
CA GLN A 313 -13.44 6.84 15.42
C GLN A 313 -12.54 6.75 16.66
N SER A 314 -12.44 5.58 17.30
CA SER A 314 -11.56 5.38 18.47
C SER A 314 -10.09 5.50 18.08
N ASP A 315 -9.68 4.90 16.96
CA ASP A 315 -8.31 5.00 16.45
C ASP A 315 -7.94 6.47 16.18
N ILE A 316 -8.83 7.22 15.51
CA ILE A 316 -8.63 8.63 15.18
C ILE A 316 -8.56 9.50 16.44
N THR A 317 -9.50 9.32 17.38
CA THR A 317 -9.51 10.06 18.65
C THR A 317 -8.24 9.77 19.45
N SER A 318 -7.79 8.50 19.48
CA SER A 318 -6.55 8.10 20.16
C SER A 318 -5.34 8.79 19.55
N LEU A 319 -5.22 8.78 18.22
CA LEU A 319 -4.13 9.42 17.47
C LEU A 319 -4.09 10.94 17.71
N VAL A 320 -5.23 11.63 17.62
CA VAL A 320 -5.33 13.06 17.94
C VAL A 320 -4.94 13.33 19.40
N GLN A 321 -5.26 12.39 20.29
CA GLN A 321 -4.71 12.23 21.64
C GLN A 321 -3.21 12.48 21.70
N ARG A 322 -2.50 11.68 20.92
CA ARG A 322 -1.04 11.65 20.90
C ARG A 322 -0.44 12.91 20.32
N VAL A 323 -1.07 13.48 19.29
CA VAL A 323 -0.70 14.80 18.75
C VAL A 323 -0.85 15.89 19.80
N LYS A 324 -1.96 15.92 20.54
CA LYS A 324 -2.17 16.89 21.64
C LYS A 324 -1.12 16.76 22.73
N PHE A 325 -0.82 15.54 23.16
CA PHE A 325 0.25 15.28 24.13
C PHE A 325 1.60 15.82 23.62
N ALA A 326 1.99 15.46 22.39
CA ALA A 326 3.28 15.84 21.82
C ALA A 326 3.40 17.37 21.65
N ARG A 327 2.30 18.03 21.29
CA ARG A 327 2.20 19.50 21.19
C ARG A 327 2.30 20.24 22.51
N ASN A 328 1.94 19.59 23.61
CA ASN A 328 2.09 20.15 24.95
C ASN A 328 3.43 19.78 25.61
N GLY A 329 4.33 19.10 24.88
CA GLY A 329 5.57 18.55 25.42
C GLY A 329 6.82 18.91 24.61
N ALA A 330 7.74 17.95 24.56
CA ALA A 330 9.06 18.10 23.94
C ALA A 330 9.00 18.32 22.41
N TYR A 331 7.93 17.86 21.77
CA TYR A 331 7.77 17.88 20.31
C TYR A 331 6.81 18.98 19.82
N ARG A 332 6.61 20.03 20.63
CA ARG A 332 5.67 21.14 20.33
C ARG A 332 5.98 21.95 19.06
N ASN A 333 7.23 21.87 18.58
CA ASN A 333 7.70 22.60 17.41
C ASN A 333 7.53 21.84 16.09
N LEU A 334 7.14 20.57 16.13
CA LEU A 334 6.91 19.79 14.92
C LEU A 334 5.62 20.24 14.22
N ARG A 335 5.60 20.09 12.89
CA ARG A 335 4.35 20.10 12.13
C ARG A 335 3.61 18.77 12.32
N TYR A 336 2.29 18.84 12.41
CA TYR A 336 1.41 17.68 12.37
C TYR A 336 0.37 17.89 11.28
N SER A 337 0.48 17.18 10.16
CA SER A 337 -0.51 17.20 9.09
C SER A 337 -1.40 15.96 9.13
N PHE A 338 -2.64 16.12 8.69
CA PHE A 338 -3.59 15.03 8.47
C PHE A 338 -3.94 15.03 6.99
N THR A 339 -3.47 14.02 6.27
CA THR A 339 -3.72 13.85 4.84
C THR A 339 -5.02 13.08 4.63
N LEU A 340 -5.96 13.70 3.92
CA LEU A 340 -7.36 13.26 3.83
C LEU A 340 -7.88 13.31 2.41
N ALA A 341 -8.70 12.33 2.04
CA ALA A 341 -9.46 12.36 0.79
C ALA A 341 -10.50 13.48 0.79
N THR A 342 -10.71 14.09 -0.37
CA THR A 342 -11.69 15.16 -0.58
C THR A 342 -12.38 15.02 -1.93
N LEU A 343 -13.59 15.56 -2.02
CA LEU A 343 -14.24 15.91 -3.28
C LEU A 343 -13.97 17.39 -3.60
N ALA A 344 -14.41 17.85 -4.78
CA ALA A 344 -14.08 19.19 -5.27
C ALA A 344 -15.16 19.85 -6.13
N SER A 345 -16.39 19.32 -6.12
CA SER A 345 -17.46 19.79 -7.00
C SER A 345 -17.90 21.23 -6.73
N ALA A 346 -17.73 21.70 -5.49
CA ALA A 346 -18.13 23.05 -5.07
C ALA A 346 -17.12 23.69 -4.12
N PRO A 347 -17.01 25.03 -4.10
CA PRO A 347 -16.15 25.77 -3.16
C PRO A 347 -16.75 25.92 -1.75
N THR A 348 -17.87 25.25 -1.47
CA THR A 348 -18.64 25.33 -0.22
C THR A 348 -19.19 23.96 0.15
N GLY A 349 -19.67 23.83 1.38
CA GLY A 349 -20.22 22.57 1.90
C GLY A 349 -19.14 21.60 2.34
N ASN A 350 -19.54 20.50 2.99
CA ASN A 350 -18.59 19.47 3.38
C ASN A 350 -18.19 18.63 2.15
N GLN A 351 -16.93 18.74 1.74
CA GLN A 351 -16.36 17.96 0.65
C GLN A 351 -15.52 16.77 1.16
N LEU A 352 -15.38 16.60 2.49
CA LEU A 352 -14.68 15.47 3.06
C LEU A 352 -15.58 14.24 3.12
N ASN A 353 -14.96 13.06 3.01
CA ASN A 353 -15.65 11.81 3.30
C ASN A 353 -15.91 11.64 4.82
N SER A 354 -16.48 10.49 5.21
CA SER A 354 -16.78 10.20 6.62
C SER A 354 -15.53 10.18 7.49
N ILE A 355 -14.40 9.66 6.99
CA ILE A 355 -13.13 9.60 7.71
C ILE A 355 -12.56 11.00 7.94
N GLY A 356 -12.51 11.85 6.90
CA GLY A 356 -12.07 13.24 7.06
C GLY A 356 -12.96 14.00 8.05
N THR A 357 -14.27 13.77 8.00
CA THR A 357 -15.21 14.32 8.99
C THR A 357 -14.91 13.85 10.42
N MET A 358 -14.56 12.57 10.63
CA MET A 358 -14.15 12.05 11.94
C MET A 358 -12.87 12.72 12.46
N VAL A 359 -11.89 12.95 11.59
CA VAL A 359 -10.62 13.62 11.93
C VAL A 359 -10.87 15.07 12.35
N LEU A 360 -11.61 15.84 11.56
CA LEU A 360 -11.90 17.25 11.84
C LEU A 360 -12.68 17.41 13.15
N ASN A 361 -13.65 16.53 13.41
CA ASN A 361 -14.37 16.51 14.69
C ASN A 361 -13.43 16.17 15.86
N ALA A 362 -12.58 15.14 15.74
CA ALA A 362 -11.64 14.77 16.80
C ALA A 362 -10.65 15.90 17.12
N LEU A 363 -10.15 16.63 16.10
CA LEU A 363 -9.28 17.79 16.27
C LEU A 363 -9.99 18.94 17.01
N LYS A 364 -11.25 19.20 16.66
CA LYS A 364 -12.09 20.22 17.30
C LYS A 364 -12.38 19.86 18.76
N ASP A 365 -12.76 18.62 19.02
CA ASP A 365 -13.05 18.10 20.37
C ASP A 365 -11.79 18.11 21.25
N ALA A 366 -10.63 17.84 20.67
CA ALA A 366 -9.35 17.93 21.35
C ALA A 366 -8.90 19.38 21.63
N GLN A 367 -9.54 20.37 21.01
CA GLN A 367 -9.23 21.81 21.15
C GLN A 367 -7.77 22.16 20.81
N LEU A 368 -7.20 21.49 19.80
CA LEU A 368 -5.80 21.69 19.41
C LEU A 368 -5.53 23.07 18.79
N GLY A 369 -6.55 23.69 18.19
CA GLY A 369 -6.37 24.86 17.33
C GLY A 369 -5.49 24.58 16.11
N TRP A 370 -5.23 25.61 15.31
CA TRP A 370 -4.61 25.47 13.98
C TRP A 370 -3.10 25.75 13.93
N ASN A 371 -2.51 26.24 15.03
CA ASN A 371 -1.08 26.52 15.07
C ASN A 371 -0.28 25.20 15.05
N GLY A 372 0.48 24.94 13.97
CA GLY A 372 1.26 23.71 13.81
C GLY A 372 0.44 22.45 13.50
N ILE A 373 -0.88 22.60 13.28
CA ILE A 373 -1.78 21.55 12.80
C ILE A 373 -2.20 21.92 11.38
N TYR A 374 -2.12 20.94 10.48
CA TYR A 374 -2.41 21.13 9.07
C TYR A 374 -3.38 20.06 8.57
N ILE A 375 -4.28 20.45 7.67
CA ILE A 375 -5.13 19.54 6.93
C ILE A 375 -4.62 19.52 5.50
N ASN A 376 -4.06 18.39 5.10
CA ASN A 376 -3.53 18.18 3.76
C ASN A 376 -4.59 17.44 2.91
N LEU A 377 -5.11 18.11 1.89
CA LEU A 377 -6.14 17.52 1.04
C LEU A 377 -5.51 16.78 -0.13
N MET A 378 -5.82 15.50 -0.26
CA MET A 378 -5.57 14.73 -1.48
C MET A 378 -6.52 15.23 -2.58
N VAL A 379 -6.07 16.22 -3.34
CA VAL A 379 -6.80 16.84 -4.44
C VAL A 379 -6.60 16.04 -5.72
N MET A 380 -6.94 14.76 -5.62
CA MET A 380 -6.77 13.70 -6.62
C MET A 380 -7.91 12.68 -6.47
N ASP A 381 -8.01 11.79 -7.45
CA ASP A 381 -8.92 10.65 -7.50
C ASP A 381 -10.33 10.93 -6.95
N TYR A 382 -10.94 11.99 -7.46
CA TYR A 382 -12.25 12.45 -6.98
C TYR A 382 -13.35 11.40 -7.20
N GLY A 383 -13.16 10.53 -8.20
CA GLY A 383 -14.13 9.50 -8.58
C GLY A 383 -14.96 9.87 -9.81
N GLY A 384 -14.51 10.86 -10.59
CA GLY A 384 -15.09 11.24 -11.87
C GLY A 384 -15.69 12.66 -11.93
N THR A 385 -16.29 12.98 -13.07
CA THR A 385 -16.65 14.35 -13.44
C THR A 385 -17.84 14.95 -12.68
N SER A 386 -18.63 14.14 -11.98
CA SER A 386 -19.75 14.62 -11.16
C SER A 386 -19.31 15.23 -9.82
N VAL A 387 -18.06 15.02 -9.42
CA VAL A 387 -17.53 15.35 -8.09
C VAL A 387 -16.30 16.27 -8.13
N CYS A 388 -16.02 16.85 -9.29
CA CYS A 388 -14.94 17.80 -9.54
C CYS A 388 -15.46 19.00 -10.35
N VAL A 389 -14.61 20.04 -10.52
CA VAL A 389 -14.87 21.09 -11.50
C VAL A 389 -14.59 20.54 -12.88
N THR A 390 -15.53 20.65 -13.81
CA THR A 390 -15.36 20.15 -15.18
C THR A 390 -14.94 21.27 -16.14
N SER A 391 -13.98 20.96 -17.02
CA SER A 391 -13.62 21.82 -18.13
C SER A 391 -14.66 21.71 -19.23
N SER A 392 -15.24 22.84 -19.62
CA SER A 392 -16.19 22.89 -20.74
C SER A 392 -15.57 22.53 -22.09
N THR A 393 -14.24 22.60 -22.21
CA THR A 393 -13.53 22.29 -23.46
C THR A 393 -13.23 20.80 -23.59
N THR A 394 -12.81 20.14 -22.51
CA THR A 394 -12.36 18.74 -22.56
C THR A 394 -13.39 17.76 -21.99
N GLY A 395 -14.39 18.24 -21.25
CA GLY A 395 -15.34 17.40 -20.51
C GLY A 395 -14.69 16.62 -19.35
N ARG A 396 -13.42 16.88 -19.04
CA ARG A 396 -12.64 16.25 -17.97
C ARG A 396 -12.60 17.14 -16.73
N CYS A 397 -12.12 16.59 -15.62
CA CYS A 397 -11.86 17.41 -14.43
C CYS A 397 -10.77 18.45 -14.72
N ASP A 398 -11.05 19.70 -14.37
CA ASP A 398 -10.06 20.78 -14.25
C ASP A 398 -9.44 20.64 -12.86
N MET A 399 -8.27 20.01 -12.80
CA MET A 399 -7.67 19.60 -11.52
C MET A 399 -7.20 20.81 -10.71
N GLY A 400 -6.68 21.85 -11.35
CA GLY A 400 -6.30 23.10 -10.70
C GLY A 400 -7.48 23.82 -10.04
N LYS A 401 -8.61 23.98 -10.77
CA LYS A 401 -9.82 24.58 -10.17
C LYS A 401 -10.46 23.69 -9.12
N SER A 402 -10.41 22.37 -9.31
CA SER A 402 -10.91 21.40 -8.33
C SER A 402 -10.15 21.50 -7.01
N ALA A 403 -8.80 21.57 -7.05
CA ALA A 403 -7.99 21.78 -5.87
C ALA A 403 -8.33 23.08 -5.12
N ILE A 404 -8.56 24.17 -5.86
CA ILE A 404 -8.99 25.46 -5.28
C ILE A 404 -10.36 25.35 -4.61
N ASN A 405 -11.32 24.65 -5.23
CA ASN A 405 -12.64 24.42 -4.66
C ASN A 405 -12.57 23.63 -3.35
N ALA A 406 -11.79 22.54 -3.32
CA ALA A 406 -11.60 21.74 -2.12
C ALA A 406 -11.05 22.57 -0.96
N ALA A 407 -10.02 23.40 -1.21
CA ALA A 407 -9.45 24.31 -0.21
C ALA A 407 -10.48 25.33 0.32
N LYS A 408 -11.25 25.96 -0.58
CA LYS A 408 -12.29 26.93 -0.20
C LYS A 408 -13.42 26.28 0.59
N ALA A 409 -13.81 25.07 0.22
CA ALA A 409 -14.86 24.32 0.92
C ALA A 409 -14.41 23.96 2.34
N LEU A 410 -13.18 23.46 2.49
CA LEU A 410 -12.61 23.17 3.81
C LEU A 410 -12.54 24.42 4.70
N ASN A 411 -12.08 25.55 4.15
CA ASN A 411 -12.03 26.82 4.88
C ASN A 411 -13.43 27.30 5.29
N SER A 412 -14.37 27.36 4.35
CA SER A 412 -15.71 27.93 4.59
C SER A 412 -16.60 27.05 5.46
N TYR A 413 -16.53 25.72 5.32
CA TYR A 413 -17.39 24.80 6.06
C TYR A 413 -16.82 24.45 7.43
N TRP A 414 -15.52 24.13 7.51
CA TRP A 414 -14.87 23.67 8.74
C TRP A 414 -14.14 24.79 9.51
N GLY A 415 -13.97 25.96 8.90
CA GLY A 415 -13.26 27.08 9.53
C GLY A 415 -11.74 26.87 9.62
N VAL A 416 -11.17 25.95 8.84
CA VAL A 416 -9.72 25.73 8.78
C VAL A 416 -9.07 26.94 8.09
N PRO A 417 -8.19 27.72 8.73
CA PRO A 417 -7.50 28.84 8.10
C PRO A 417 -6.68 28.35 6.91
N PHE A 418 -6.59 29.13 5.83
CA PHE A 418 -5.77 28.75 4.67
C PHE A 418 -4.32 28.42 5.04
N SER A 419 -3.74 29.14 6.01
CA SER A 419 -2.39 28.85 6.55
C SER A 419 -2.22 27.48 7.18
N SER A 420 -3.31 26.76 7.43
CA SER A 420 -3.36 25.40 7.97
C SER A 420 -3.99 24.41 6.98
N ILE A 421 -4.13 24.80 5.71
CA ILE A 421 -4.53 23.94 4.60
C ILE A 421 -3.31 23.67 3.73
N GLU A 422 -3.12 22.40 3.38
CA GLU A 422 -2.10 21.92 2.45
C GLU A 422 -2.79 21.18 1.30
N LEU A 423 -2.18 21.15 0.12
CA LEU A 423 -2.77 20.49 -1.06
C LEU A 423 -1.78 19.49 -1.66
N THR A 424 -2.26 18.27 -1.88
CA THR A 424 -1.52 17.18 -2.51
C THR A 424 -2.27 16.71 -3.76
N PRO A 425 -1.93 17.20 -4.96
CA PRO A 425 -2.35 16.55 -6.19
C PRO A 425 -1.56 15.27 -6.47
N MET A 426 -2.14 14.41 -7.31
CA MET A 426 -1.42 13.35 -7.99
C MET A 426 -0.97 13.92 -9.34
N ILE A 427 0.34 13.95 -9.61
CA ILE A 427 0.85 14.59 -10.83
C ILE A 427 0.54 13.76 -12.08
N GLY A 428 0.23 14.40 -13.20
CA GLY A 428 -0.11 13.72 -14.44
C GLY A 428 -1.38 12.86 -14.33
N GLY A 429 -1.40 11.67 -14.94
CA GLY A 429 -2.56 10.78 -14.96
C GLY A 429 -2.88 10.21 -13.58
N ASN A 430 -4.16 10.30 -13.21
CA ASN A 430 -4.72 9.76 -11.96
C ASN A 430 -5.25 8.33 -12.15
N ASP A 431 -5.78 7.71 -11.09
CA ASP A 431 -6.44 6.40 -11.18
C ASP A 431 -7.74 6.48 -11.99
N VAL A 432 -8.33 7.67 -12.09
CA VAL A 432 -9.48 7.97 -12.94
C VAL A 432 -9.02 8.66 -14.23
N THR A 433 -9.30 8.08 -15.39
CA THR A 433 -8.83 8.62 -16.70
C THR A 433 -9.38 9.99 -17.10
N THR A 434 -10.43 10.45 -16.43
CA THR A 434 -10.97 11.82 -16.59
C THR A 434 -10.21 12.86 -15.77
N GLU A 435 -9.21 12.44 -14.99
CA GLU A 435 -8.43 13.26 -14.10
C GLU A 435 -6.96 13.21 -14.55
N THR A 436 -6.41 14.38 -14.87
CA THR A 436 -5.00 14.51 -15.26
C THR A 436 -4.51 15.84 -14.75
N PHE A 437 -3.62 15.84 -13.76
CA PHE A 437 -3.02 17.05 -13.22
C PHE A 437 -1.85 17.49 -14.10
N THR A 438 -2.02 18.58 -14.82
CA THR A 438 -1.06 19.08 -15.82
C THR A 438 -0.10 20.13 -15.24
N LEU A 439 0.92 20.52 -16.03
CA LEU A 439 1.77 21.66 -15.68
C LEU A 439 1.00 23.00 -15.61
N GLN A 440 -0.12 23.12 -16.33
CA GLN A 440 -0.99 24.29 -16.19
C GLN A 440 -1.70 24.29 -14.84
N ASP A 441 -2.09 23.13 -14.33
CA ASP A 441 -2.72 23.00 -13.00
C ASP A 441 -1.72 23.35 -11.88
N VAL A 442 -0.42 23.03 -12.05
CA VAL A 442 0.65 23.52 -11.16
C VAL A 442 0.58 25.04 -11.04
N THR A 443 0.49 25.75 -12.17
CA THR A 443 0.46 27.22 -12.20
C THR A 443 -0.81 27.76 -11.51
N THR A 444 -1.97 27.19 -11.85
CA THR A 444 -3.27 27.58 -11.29
C THR A 444 -3.30 27.38 -9.78
N MET A 445 -2.95 26.19 -9.30
CA MET A 445 -2.97 25.85 -7.88
C MET A 445 -1.93 26.67 -7.09
N SER A 446 -0.71 26.76 -7.59
CA SER A 446 0.38 27.51 -6.92
C SER A 446 0.07 29.00 -6.79
N THR A 447 -0.60 29.59 -7.78
CA THR A 447 -1.06 30.98 -7.71
C THR A 447 -2.03 31.17 -6.54
N PHE A 448 -3.03 30.29 -6.41
CA PHE A 448 -3.97 30.34 -5.30
C PHE A 448 -3.30 30.12 -3.94
N VAL A 449 -2.39 29.14 -3.86
CA VAL A 449 -1.58 28.82 -2.68
C VAL A 449 -0.85 30.05 -2.17
N LYS A 450 -0.14 30.77 -3.05
CA LYS A 450 0.60 31.99 -2.67
C LYS A 450 -0.33 33.13 -2.27
N GLN A 451 -1.39 33.37 -3.05
CA GLN A 451 -2.32 34.46 -2.81
C GLN A 451 -3.07 34.34 -1.47
N ASN A 452 -3.35 33.12 -1.02
CA ASN A 452 -4.12 32.87 0.21
C ASN A 452 -3.23 32.42 1.38
N GLY A 453 -1.92 32.34 1.18
CA GLY A 453 -0.95 31.97 2.22
C GLY A 453 -1.18 30.56 2.76
N LEU A 454 -1.32 29.57 1.87
CA LEU A 454 -1.52 28.17 2.28
C LEU A 454 -0.30 27.61 3.04
N GLY A 455 -0.54 26.60 3.87
CA GLY A 455 0.48 26.00 4.75
C GLY A 455 1.49 25.12 4.02
N GLY A 456 1.08 24.50 2.90
CA GLY A 456 1.91 23.54 2.19
C GLY A 456 1.36 23.11 0.83
N VAL A 457 2.27 22.63 -0.01
CA VAL A 457 1.98 21.92 -1.26
C VAL A 457 2.82 20.66 -1.28
N HIS A 458 2.21 19.55 -1.64
CA HIS A 458 2.89 18.29 -1.83
C HIS A 458 2.48 17.73 -3.18
N PHE A 459 2.95 16.54 -3.54
CA PHE A 459 2.30 15.78 -4.59
C PHE A 459 2.63 14.30 -4.49
N TRP A 460 1.75 13.47 -5.07
CA TRP A 460 2.00 12.06 -5.31
C TRP A 460 2.49 11.82 -6.75
N SER A 461 3.73 11.40 -6.99
CA SER A 461 4.85 11.22 -6.06
C SER A 461 6.18 11.46 -6.76
N PHE A 462 7.28 11.56 -6.00
CA PHE A 462 8.62 11.90 -6.51
C PHE A 462 9.09 10.94 -7.62
N ASP A 463 8.90 9.63 -7.48
CA ASP A 463 9.27 8.67 -8.55
C ASP A 463 8.35 8.73 -9.75
N ARG A 464 7.15 9.32 -9.61
CA ARG A 464 6.26 9.55 -10.75
C ARG A 464 6.71 10.72 -11.61
N ASP A 465 7.63 11.56 -11.16
CA ASP A 465 7.99 12.79 -11.86
C ASP A 465 8.97 12.55 -13.04
N VAL A 466 8.57 11.64 -13.93
CA VAL A 466 9.21 11.32 -15.19
C VAL A 466 8.14 10.85 -16.17
N ASP A 467 8.34 11.11 -17.46
CA ASP A 467 7.33 10.81 -18.48
C ASP A 467 7.18 9.32 -18.77
N CYS A 468 5.94 8.95 -19.04
CA CYS A 468 5.56 7.74 -19.75
C CYS A 468 4.29 8.02 -20.56
N SER A 469 3.85 7.05 -21.36
CA SER A 469 2.68 7.19 -22.22
C SER A 469 1.45 7.67 -21.43
N PRO A 470 0.64 8.58 -22.00
CA PRO A 470 -0.60 9.02 -21.37
C PRO A 470 -1.50 7.85 -21.00
N GLY A 471 -2.06 7.86 -19.78
CA GLY A 471 -2.90 6.76 -19.31
C GLY A 471 -3.30 6.86 -17.85
N PHE A 472 -3.66 5.73 -17.27
CA PHE A 472 -3.89 5.58 -15.84
C PHE A 472 -2.64 5.89 -15.03
N ALA A 473 -2.82 6.13 -13.74
CA ALA A 473 -1.75 6.18 -12.77
C ALA A 473 -0.70 5.06 -12.95
N SER A 474 0.56 5.45 -12.80
CA SER A 474 1.70 4.54 -12.64
C SER A 474 2.45 4.92 -11.38
N ALA A 475 3.02 3.94 -10.68
CA ALA A 475 3.81 4.18 -9.48
C ALA A 475 5.18 4.85 -9.78
N THR A 476 5.67 4.75 -11.02
CA THR A 476 7.05 5.10 -11.40
C THR A 476 7.14 6.12 -12.55
N CYS A 477 6.01 6.67 -13.00
CA CYS A 477 5.96 7.72 -14.01
C CYS A 477 4.62 8.47 -13.98
N ASN A 478 4.57 9.64 -14.63
CA ASN A 478 3.46 10.59 -14.47
C ASN A 478 2.26 10.27 -15.36
N SER A 479 2.37 9.38 -16.35
CA SER A 479 1.31 9.06 -17.33
C SER A 479 0.58 10.27 -17.92
N TYR A 480 1.29 11.41 -18.02
CA TYR A 480 0.92 12.62 -18.74
C TYR A 480 1.79 12.78 -19.99
N GLY A 481 3.05 12.38 -19.91
CA GLY A 481 3.98 12.29 -21.05
C GLY A 481 4.47 13.65 -21.57
N GLN A 482 4.27 14.72 -20.82
CA GLN A 482 4.68 16.08 -21.19
C GLN A 482 5.35 16.83 -20.01
N GLY A 483 5.63 16.16 -18.90
CA GLY A 483 6.29 16.76 -17.75
C GLY A 483 7.81 16.84 -17.92
N GLY A 484 8.41 15.83 -18.53
CA GLY A 484 9.84 15.58 -18.53
C GLY A 484 10.34 15.04 -17.18
N THR A 485 11.64 14.78 -17.09
CA THR A 485 12.27 14.34 -15.84
C THR A 485 12.33 15.48 -14.82
N LEU A 486 11.77 15.22 -13.64
CA LEU A 486 11.57 16.16 -12.53
C LEU A 486 10.79 17.41 -12.95
N GLY A 487 9.89 17.27 -13.94
CA GLY A 487 9.14 18.35 -14.55
C GLY A 487 8.21 19.07 -13.57
N PHE A 488 7.39 18.30 -12.86
CA PHE A 488 6.45 18.85 -11.89
C PHE A 488 7.18 19.44 -10.69
N THR A 489 8.26 18.79 -10.22
CA THR A 489 9.13 19.33 -9.16
C THR A 489 9.65 20.70 -9.53
N LYS A 490 10.23 20.86 -10.74
CA LYS A 490 10.75 22.15 -11.21
C LYS A 490 9.63 23.19 -11.38
N ALA A 491 8.47 22.78 -11.90
CA ALA A 491 7.33 23.67 -12.10
C ALA A 491 6.80 24.20 -10.76
N PHE A 492 6.63 23.35 -9.75
CA PHE A 492 6.23 23.76 -8.40
C PHE A 492 7.28 24.65 -7.73
N LEU A 493 8.57 24.31 -7.80
CA LEU A 493 9.63 25.15 -7.25
C LEU A 493 9.62 26.56 -7.85
N SER A 494 9.44 26.66 -9.17
CA SER A 494 9.32 27.94 -9.86
C SER A 494 8.05 28.69 -9.44
N ALA A 495 6.90 28.02 -9.45
CA ALA A 495 5.61 28.65 -9.19
C ALA A 495 5.43 29.06 -7.71
N LEU A 496 6.09 28.38 -6.76
CA LEU A 496 6.02 28.66 -5.33
C LEU A 496 7.12 29.60 -4.82
N SER A 497 8.13 29.90 -5.65
CA SER A 497 9.15 30.90 -5.33
C SER A 497 8.65 32.34 -5.32
#